data_AF-A0A960HA71-F1
#
_entry.id   AF-A0A960HA71-F1
#
_cell.length_a   1.000
_cell.length_b   1.000
_cell.length_c   1.000
_cell.angle_alpha   90.00
_cell.angle_beta   90.00
_cell.angle_gamma   90.00
#
_symmetry.space_group_name_H-M   'P 1'
#
loop_
_entity.id
_entity.type
_entity.pdbx_description
1 polymer ?
#
loop_
_entity_poly.entity_id
_entity_poly.type
_entity_poly.pdbx_seq_one_letter_code
_entity_poly.pdbx_strand_id
1 'polypeptide(L)' 'MKSGIHPDYVDTTVLCGCGSSFTTRSTKQSGQITVEVCSQCH' A
#
# COMPACT_ATOMS: atom_id res chain seq x y z
N MET A 1 3.98 -1.01 19.23
CA MET A 1 4.79 0.13 18.76
C MET A 1 5.55 0.72 19.94
N LYS A 2 6.86 0.52 19.99
CA LYS A 2 7.76 1.32 20.83
C LYS A 2 8.14 2.56 20.05
N SER A 3 7.96 3.74 20.64
CA SER A 3 8.26 5.03 20.01
C SER A 3 9.72 5.08 19.56
N GLY A 4 9.97 5.46 18.30
CA GLY A 4 11.32 5.74 17.78
C GLY A 4 12.09 4.60 17.10
N ILE A 5 11.57 3.37 17.05
CA ILE A 5 12.24 2.25 16.33
C ILE A 5 11.41 1.66 15.18
N HIS A 6 10.19 2.18 14.97
CA HIS A 6 9.30 1.68 13.93
C HIS A 6 9.39 2.61 12.71
N PRO A 7 9.46 2.07 11.49
CA PRO A 7 9.41 2.86 10.28
C PRO A 7 8.10 3.63 10.16
N ASP A 8 8.12 4.77 9.47
CA ASP A 8 6.92 5.58 9.23
C ASP A 8 5.86 4.76 8.52
N TYR A 9 4.70 4.65 9.16
CA TYR A 9 3.55 3.90 8.65
C TYR A 9 2.55 4.89 8.07
N VAL A 10 2.48 4.95 6.75
CA VAL A 10 1.74 5.97 6.00
C VAL A 10 0.57 5.34 5.25
N ASP A 11 -0.51 6.10 5.12
CA ASP A 11 -1.62 5.70 4.26
C ASP A 11 -1.14 5.67 2.80
N THR A 12 -1.45 4.58 2.11
CA THR A 12 -0.90 4.24 0.80
C THR A 12 -2.01 3.77 -0.13
N THR A 13 -2.08 4.35 -1.32
CA THR A 13 -3.06 3.96 -2.33
C THR A 13 -2.47 2.88 -3.22
N VAL A 14 -3.10 1.71 -3.25
CA VAL A 14 -2.70 0.59 -4.11
C VAL A 14 -3.55 0.62 -5.37
N LEU A 15 -2.90 0.65 -6.54
CA LEU A 15 -3.52 0.60 -7.85
C LEU A 15 -3.15 -0.72 -8.53
N CYS A 16 -4.14 -1.53 -8.87
CA CYS A 16 -3.93 -2.76 -9.61
C CYS A 16 -4.06 -2.54 -11.11
N GLY A 17 -3.28 -3.28 -11.91
CA GLY A 17 -3.39 -3.29 -13.37
C GLY A 17 -4.78 -3.69 -13.90
N CYS A 18 -5.60 -4.40 -13.13
CA CYS A 18 -6.98 -4.74 -13.48
C CYS A 18 -7.99 -3.60 -13.26
N GLY A 19 -7.54 -2.44 -12.78
CA GLY A 19 -8.39 -1.26 -12.51
C GLY A 19 -8.96 -1.19 -11.08
N SER A 20 -8.63 -2.14 -10.21
CA SER A 20 -9.01 -2.06 -8.79
C SER A 20 -8.06 -1.11 -8.03
N SER A 21 -8.62 -0.29 -7.14
CA SER A 21 -7.85 0.62 -6.28
C SER A 21 -8.29 0.48 -4.83
N PHE A 22 -7.36 0.33 -3.89
CA PHE A 22 -7.68 0.24 -2.47
C PHE A 22 -6.63 0.96 -1.61
N THR A 23 -7.09 1.55 -0.51
CA THR A 23 -6.23 2.26 0.45
C THR A 23 -5.79 1.30 1.55
N THR A 24 -4.49 1.16 1.75
CA THR A 24 -3.88 0.37 2.83
C THR A 24 -2.78 1.17 3.49
N ARG A 25 -2.37 0.79 4.70
CA ARG A 25 -1.21 1.39 5.36
C ARG A 25 0.05 0.62 5.01
N SER A 26 1.10 1.34 4.61
CA SER A 26 2.39 0.76 4.24
C SER A 26 3.53 1.60 4.79
N THR A 27 4.72 1.01 4.84
CA THR A 27 5.97 1.75 5.13
C THR A 27 6.57 2.43 3.90
N LYS A 28 5.89 2.33 2.74
CA LYS A 28 6.32 2.97 1.51
C LYS A 28 6.07 4.48 1.57
N GLN A 29 7.17 5.23 1.64
CA GLN A 29 7.17 6.70 1.64
C GLN A 29 6.50 7.33 0.41
N SER A 30 6.36 6.58 -0.68
CA SER A 30 5.76 7.06 -1.93
C SER A 30 4.23 7.24 -1.85
N GLY A 31 3.55 6.72 -0.82
CA GLY A 31 2.09 6.87 -0.66
C GLY A 31 1.24 6.23 -1.78
N GLN A 32 1.88 5.63 -2.78
CA GLN A 32 1.25 4.90 -3.88
C GLN A 32 2.02 3.61 -4.18
N ILE A 33 1.28 2.55 -4.48
CA ILE A 33 1.79 1.25 -4.91
C ILE A 33 1.05 0.81 -6.16
N THR A 34 1.77 0.58 -7.25
CA THR A 34 1.22 -0.08 -8.43
C THR A 34 1.49 -1.59 -8.34
N VAL A 35 0.47 -2.41 -8.53
CA VAL A 35 0.54 -3.88 -8.44
C VAL A 35 -0.06 -4.49 -9.70
N GLU A 36 0.53 -5.58 -10.20
CA GLU A 36 0.03 -6.27 -11.41
C GLU A 36 -1.11 -7.25 -11.10
N VAL A 37 -1.21 -7.73 -9.85
CA VAL A 37 -2.15 -8.77 -9.42
C VAL A 37 -2.76 -8.40 -8.07
N CYS A 38 -4.09 -8.48 -7.94
CA CYS A 38 -4.81 -8.30 -6.68
C CYS A 38 -5.78 -9.47 -6.42
N SER A 39 -6.47 -9.46 -5.28
CA SER A 39 -7.51 -10.44 -4.88
C SER A 39 -8.79 -10.40 -5.73
N GLN A 40 -8.86 -9.52 -6.72
CA GLN A 40 -9.90 -9.52 -7.74
C GLN A 40 -9.40 -10.11 -9.06
N CYS A 41 -8.08 -10.27 -9.22
CA CYS A 41 -7.49 -10.96 -10.37
C CYS A 41 -7.49 -12.49 -10.18
N HIS A 42 -7.47 -12.95 -8.93
CA HIS A 42 -7.60 -14.34 -8.50
C HIS A 42 -8.70 -14.44 -7.45
#